data_AF-A0A061RQN3-F1
#
_entry.id   AF-A0A061RQN3-F1
#
_cell.length_a   1.000
_cell.length_b   1.000
_cell.length_c   1.000
_cell.angle_alpha   90.00
_cell.angle_beta   90.00
_cell.angle_gamma   90.00
#
_symmetry.space_group_name_H-M   'P 1'
#
loop_
_entity.id
_entity.type
_entity.pdbx_description
1 polymer ?
#
loop_
_entity_poly.entity_id
_entity_poly.type
_entity_poly.pdbx_seq_one_letter_code
_entity_poly.pdbx_strand_id
1 'polypeptide(L)'
;MNNLLASYDSQLQSLISTIESKLRDGKYSETGLDLSNAESVLRRMELEVRSLGEEPCEAVQKVRYYKNLLLRQRADLNSVLTALNDPCACVSRDGLESCNRASETTFQRERLLSNTDKLRQTSTLIEQGRQTLLQTEELGTGVLRSLQEQRHAITRAQDSLRQTDSSLGQARKVVNSVCENITVKSVRKAVTAPSFRLPFGILDMRRLQLLETGSYDA
;
A
#
# COMPACT_ATOMS: atom_id res chain seq x y z
N MET A 1 1.03 -39.29 -31.58
CA MET A 1 1.39 -37.98 -30.99
C MET A 1 2.67 -38.13 -30.17
N ASN A 2 3.83 -38.33 -30.81
CA ASN A 2 5.11 -38.64 -30.12
C ASN A 2 6.30 -37.77 -30.58
N ASN A 3 6.09 -36.86 -31.54
CA ASN A 3 7.19 -36.13 -32.18
C ASN A 3 7.72 -34.97 -31.34
N LEU A 4 6.85 -34.33 -30.55
CA LEU A 4 7.22 -33.16 -29.76
C LEU A 4 8.06 -33.55 -28.53
N LEU A 5 7.68 -34.62 -27.84
CA LEU A 5 8.45 -35.17 -26.72
C LEU A 5 9.83 -35.67 -27.18
N ALA A 6 9.91 -36.37 -28.31
CA ALA A 6 11.18 -36.81 -28.89
C ALA A 6 12.07 -35.63 -29.31
N SER A 7 11.48 -34.53 -29.80
CA SER A 7 12.21 -33.29 -30.10
C SER A 7 12.79 -32.65 -28.83
N TYR A 8 12.03 -32.61 -27.73
CA TYR A 8 12.53 -32.07 -26.46
C TYR A 8 13.62 -32.95 -25.84
N ASP A 9 13.49 -34.28 -25.96
CA ASP A 9 14.51 -35.23 -25.51
C ASP A 9 15.83 -35.04 -26.28
N SER A 10 15.76 -34.94 -27.61
CA SER A 10 16.93 -34.66 -28.46
C SER A 10 17.58 -33.29 -28.13
N GLN A 11 16.76 -32.26 -27.91
CA GLN A 11 17.24 -30.93 -27.51
C GLN A 11 17.95 -30.99 -26.15
N LEU A 12 17.38 -31.68 -25.16
CA LEU A 12 18.00 -31.84 -23.84
C LEU A 12 19.34 -32.56 -23.92
N GLN A 13 19.43 -33.65 -24.70
CA GLN A 13 20.69 -34.38 -24.89
C GLN A 13 21.78 -33.51 -25.53
N SER A 14 21.41 -32.67 -26.52
CA SER A 14 22.35 -31.73 -27.15
C SER A 14 22.84 -30.65 -26.17
N LEU A 15 21.94 -30.12 -25.32
CA LEU A 15 22.29 -29.11 -24.34
C LEU A 15 23.15 -29.70 -23.22
N ILE A 16 22.83 -30.89 -22.73
CA ILE A 16 23.59 -31.58 -21.69
C ILE A 16 25.02 -31.88 -22.18
N SER A 17 25.17 -32.42 -23.39
CA SER A 17 26.50 -32.69 -23.96
C SER A 17 27.32 -31.41 -24.18
N THR A 18 26.66 -30.30 -24.52
CA THR A 18 27.28 -28.97 -24.62
C THR A 18 27.68 -28.42 -23.25
N ILE A 19 26.86 -28.60 -22.22
CA ILE A 19 27.17 -28.21 -20.84
C ILE A 19 28.37 -29.02 -20.33
N GLU A 20 28.40 -30.33 -20.58
CA GLU A 20 29.50 -31.20 -20.17
C GLU A 20 30.83 -30.85 -20.85
N SER A 21 30.80 -30.51 -22.15
CA SER A 21 32.01 -30.05 -22.84
C SER A 21 32.51 -28.71 -22.29
N LYS A 22 31.60 -27.76 -22.05
CA LYS A 22 31.95 -26.45 -21.46
C LYS A 22 32.42 -26.54 -20.00
N LEU A 23 31.89 -27.47 -19.22
CA LEU A 23 32.37 -27.76 -17.86
C LEU A 23 33.78 -28.35 -17.88
N ARG A 24 34.11 -29.21 -18.86
CA ARG A 24 35.48 -29.72 -19.07
C ARG A 24 36.44 -28.61 -19.51
N ASP A 25 35.98 -27.68 -20.33
CA ASP A 25 36.77 -26.55 -20.85
C ASP A 25 36.93 -25.40 -19.84
N GLY A 26 36.33 -25.49 -18.65
CA GLY A 26 36.43 -24.46 -17.60
C GLY A 26 35.65 -23.17 -17.87
N LYS A 27 34.69 -23.17 -18.80
CA LYS A 27 33.90 -21.99 -19.20
C LYS A 27 32.66 -21.79 -18.33
N TYR A 28 32.88 -21.64 -17.02
CA TYR A 28 31.82 -21.62 -16.00
C TYR A 28 30.81 -20.48 -16.15
N SER A 29 31.21 -19.31 -16.67
CA SER A 29 30.33 -18.15 -16.88
C SER A 29 29.25 -18.38 -17.94
N GLU A 30 29.54 -19.15 -18.98
CA GLU A 30 28.61 -19.46 -20.06
C GLU A 30 27.69 -20.66 -19.71
N THR A 31 28.21 -21.60 -18.91
CA THR A 31 27.44 -22.79 -18.50
C THR A 31 26.19 -22.48 -17.69
N GLY A 32 26.14 -21.33 -17.00
CA GLY A 32 24.95 -20.89 -16.25
C GLY A 32 23.75 -20.59 -17.16
N LEU A 33 23.98 -19.98 -18.32
CA LEU A 33 22.94 -19.68 -19.31
C LEU A 33 22.41 -20.97 -19.96
N ASP A 34 23.32 -21.88 -20.32
CA ASP A 34 22.96 -23.16 -20.94
C ASP A 34 22.19 -24.08 -19.97
N LEU A 35 22.54 -24.08 -18.67
CA LEU A 35 21.76 -24.76 -17.63
C LEU A 35 20.35 -24.18 -17.51
N SER A 36 20.21 -22.85 -17.55
CA SER A 36 18.89 -22.21 -17.51
C SER A 36 18.04 -22.58 -18.73
N ASN A 37 18.67 -22.64 -19.91
CA ASN A 37 18.02 -23.09 -21.13
C ASN A 37 17.57 -24.55 -21.02
N ALA A 38 18.44 -25.44 -20.51
CA ALA A 38 18.09 -26.85 -20.28
C ALA A 38 16.94 -27.01 -19.26
N GLU A 39 16.92 -26.23 -18.17
CA GLU A 39 15.81 -26.20 -17.22
C GLU A 39 14.50 -25.72 -17.87
N SER A 40 14.56 -24.79 -18.82
CA SER A 40 13.38 -24.30 -19.54
C SER A 40 12.78 -25.35 -20.48
N VAL A 41 13.64 -26.14 -21.15
CA VAL A 41 13.22 -27.26 -22.01
C VAL A 41 12.67 -28.41 -21.16
N LEU A 42 13.30 -28.70 -20.01
CA LEU A 42 12.80 -29.67 -19.04
C LEU A 42 11.38 -29.32 -18.57
N ARG A 43 11.12 -28.04 -18.25
CA ARG A 43 9.76 -27.59 -17.87
C ARG A 43 8.74 -27.81 -18.99
N ARG A 44 9.10 -27.56 -20.26
CA ARG A 44 8.23 -27.83 -21.41
C ARG A 44 7.94 -29.33 -21.55
N MET A 45 8.95 -30.16 -21.34
CA MET A 45 8.81 -31.62 -21.33
C MET A 45 7.91 -32.12 -20.17
N GLU A 46 8.04 -31.55 -18.97
CA GLU A 46 7.17 -31.85 -17.82
C GLU A 46 5.70 -31.51 -18.08
N LEU A 47 5.42 -30.38 -18.74
CA LEU A 47 4.07 -29.98 -19.12
C LEU A 47 3.46 -30.92 -20.16
N GLU A 48 4.24 -31.31 -21.16
CA GLU A 48 3.81 -32.26 -22.19
C GLU A 48 3.52 -33.63 -21.58
N VAL A 49 4.42 -34.12 -20.72
CA VAL A 49 4.23 -35.40 -20.02
C VAL A 49 3.00 -35.38 -19.10
N ARG A 50 2.74 -34.26 -18.42
CA ARG A 50 1.52 -34.09 -17.60
C ARG A 50 0.24 -34.06 -18.43
N SER A 51 0.30 -33.57 -19.67
CA SER A 51 -0.86 -33.55 -20.57
C SER A 51 -1.26 -34.92 -21.11
N LEU A 52 -0.36 -35.92 -21.02
CA LEU A 52 -0.55 -37.27 -21.55
C LEU A 52 -1.23 -38.26 -20.57
N GLY A 53 -1.52 -37.87 -19.32
CA GLY A 53 -2.27 -38.69 -18.34
C GLY A 53 -1.41 -39.47 -17.32
N GLU A 54 -2.05 -40.24 -16.42
CA GLU A 54 -1.46 -40.88 -15.22
C GLU A 54 -0.70 -42.21 -15.47
N GLU A 55 -0.65 -42.70 -16.70
CA GLU A 55 0.13 -43.92 -17.00
C GLU A 55 1.64 -43.64 -16.82
N PRO A 56 2.42 -44.56 -16.22
CA PRO A 56 3.86 -44.39 -16.02
C PRO A 56 4.58 -44.52 -17.36
N CYS A 57 4.49 -43.47 -18.17
CA CYS A 57 5.21 -43.36 -19.42
C CYS A 57 6.71 -43.32 -19.12
N GLU A 58 7.52 -44.03 -19.89
CA GLU A 58 8.99 -43.97 -19.88
C GLU A 58 9.52 -42.53 -19.85
N ALA A 59 8.75 -41.60 -20.43
CA ALA A 59 8.95 -40.16 -20.38
C ALA A 59 9.04 -39.58 -18.95
N VAL A 60 8.22 -40.04 -18.01
CA VAL A 60 8.23 -39.59 -16.60
C VAL A 60 9.53 -39.98 -15.92
N GLN A 61 10.06 -41.16 -16.22
CA GLN A 61 11.35 -41.62 -15.69
C GLN A 61 12.51 -40.80 -16.28
N LYS A 62 12.46 -40.50 -17.58
CA LYS A 62 13.44 -39.63 -18.26
C LYS A 62 13.43 -38.20 -17.70
N VAL A 63 12.25 -37.61 -17.47
CA VAL A 63 12.11 -36.31 -16.81
C VAL A 63 12.77 -36.31 -15.43
N ARG A 64 12.53 -37.33 -14.61
CA ARG A 64 13.15 -37.45 -13.28
C ARG A 64 14.67 -37.58 -13.37
N TYR A 65 15.17 -38.36 -14.33
CA TYR A 65 16.60 -38.51 -14.58
C TYR A 65 17.24 -37.17 -14.97
N TYR A 66 16.69 -36.46 -15.95
CA TYR A 66 17.22 -35.16 -16.40
C TYR A 66 17.17 -34.09 -15.31
N LYS A 67 16.11 -34.10 -14.49
CA LYS A 67 16.01 -33.19 -13.33
C LYS A 67 17.15 -33.41 -12.33
N ASN A 68 17.42 -34.66 -11.97
CA ASN A 68 18.51 -34.99 -11.04
C ASN A 68 19.89 -34.69 -11.64
N LEU A 69 20.06 -34.92 -12.95
CA LEU A 69 21.30 -34.61 -13.66
C LEU A 69 21.58 -33.10 -13.69
N LEU A 70 20.59 -32.28 -14.03
CA LEU A 70 20.73 -30.82 -14.05
C LEU A 70 20.98 -30.25 -12.65
N LEU A 71 20.34 -30.82 -11.62
CA LEU A 71 20.61 -30.45 -10.23
C LEU A 71 22.05 -30.74 -9.82
N ARG A 72 22.59 -31.91 -10.21
CA ARG A 72 23.99 -32.26 -9.97
C ARG A 72 24.94 -31.31 -10.69
N GLN A 73 24.73 -31.07 -11.98
CA GLN A 73 25.56 -30.16 -12.77
C GLN A 73 25.54 -28.73 -12.19
N ARG A 74 24.40 -28.27 -11.70
CA ARG A 74 24.28 -26.98 -11.01
C ARG A 74 25.02 -26.95 -9.68
N ALA A 75 24.98 -28.02 -8.90
CA ALA A 75 25.75 -28.14 -7.67
C ALA A 75 27.26 -28.16 -7.94
N ASP A 76 27.70 -28.85 -8.99
CA ASP A 76 29.11 -28.88 -9.44
C ASP A 76 29.56 -27.49 -9.92
N LEU A 77 28.72 -26.76 -10.66
CA LEU A 77 29.04 -25.40 -11.10
C LEU A 77 29.18 -24.44 -9.91
N ASN A 78 28.26 -24.54 -8.95
CA ASN A 78 28.28 -23.71 -7.75
C ASN A 78 29.49 -24.05 -6.87
N SER A 79 29.86 -25.33 -6.71
CA SER A 79 31.01 -25.73 -5.91
C SER A 79 32.33 -25.24 -6.51
N VAL A 80 32.44 -25.26 -7.84
CA VAL A 80 33.59 -24.68 -8.55
C VAL A 80 33.60 -23.15 -8.43
N LEU A 81 32.46 -22.49 -8.60
CA LEU A 81 32.37 -21.04 -8.45
C LEU A 81 32.68 -20.59 -7.01
N THR A 82 32.29 -21.36 -5.99
CA THR A 82 32.71 -21.11 -4.61
C THR A 82 34.21 -21.38 -4.41
N ALA A 83 34.75 -22.45 -4.99
CA ALA A 83 36.19 -22.76 -4.90
C ALA A 83 37.07 -21.72 -5.62
N LEU A 84 36.58 -21.10 -6.71
CA LEU A 84 37.24 -19.97 -7.38
C LEU A 84 37.19 -18.69 -6.55
N ASN A 85 36.16 -18.54 -5.71
CA ASN A 85 36.01 -17.40 -4.81
C ASN A 85 36.68 -17.62 -3.43
N ASP A 86 37.07 -18.85 -3.09
CA ASP A 86 37.79 -19.21 -1.87
C ASP A 86 39.31 -19.12 -2.07
N PRO A 87 40.00 -18.12 -1.47
CA PRO A 87 41.43 -17.87 -1.69
C PRO A 87 42.36 -18.91 -1.03
N CYS A 88 41.83 -19.92 -0.34
CA CYS A 88 42.61 -20.87 0.46
C CYS A 88 42.89 -22.20 -0.27
N ALA A 89 42.18 -22.51 -1.36
CA ALA A 89 42.29 -23.81 -2.05
C ALA A 89 43.44 -23.88 -3.08
N CYS A 90 43.98 -22.75 -3.53
CA CYS A 90 45.00 -22.69 -4.59
C CYS A 90 46.46 -22.70 -4.10
N VAL A 91 46.71 -22.72 -2.78
CA VAL A 91 48.07 -22.66 -2.22
C VAL A 91 48.81 -24.02 -2.24
N SER A 92 48.12 -25.13 -2.53
CA SER A 92 48.69 -26.48 -2.33
C SER A 92 49.21 -27.18 -3.59
N ARG A 93 49.47 -26.49 -4.71
CA ARG A 93 50.11 -27.13 -5.87
C ARG A 93 51.13 -26.24 -6.57
N ASP A 94 52.31 -26.21 -5.95
CA ASP A 94 53.62 -26.37 -6.60
C ASP A 94 53.92 -25.48 -7.83
N GLY A 95 54.75 -24.44 -7.63
CA GLY A 95 55.76 -24.04 -8.62
C GLY A 95 55.49 -22.91 -9.61
N LEU A 96 54.78 -21.82 -9.28
CA LEU A 96 54.64 -20.65 -10.18
C LEU A 96 54.81 -19.27 -9.51
N GLU A 97 55.95 -19.04 -8.86
CA GLU A 97 56.19 -17.77 -8.15
C GLU A 97 56.52 -16.55 -9.04
N SER A 98 56.77 -16.70 -10.34
CA SER A 98 57.14 -15.54 -11.19
C SER A 98 56.04 -14.97 -12.08
N CYS A 99 54.93 -15.68 -12.31
CA CYS A 99 53.79 -15.18 -13.10
C CYS A 99 52.64 -14.68 -12.22
N ASN A 100 52.60 -15.10 -10.95
CA ASN A 100 51.48 -14.82 -10.04
C ASN A 100 51.50 -13.40 -9.45
N ARG A 101 52.66 -12.76 -9.31
CA ARG A 101 52.74 -11.39 -8.74
C ARG A 101 52.09 -10.34 -9.64
N ALA A 102 52.23 -10.47 -10.96
CA ALA A 102 51.56 -9.57 -11.92
C ALA A 102 50.04 -9.81 -11.90
N SER A 103 49.60 -11.07 -11.90
CA SER A 103 48.18 -11.46 -11.85
C SER A 103 47.50 -11.04 -10.53
N GLU A 104 48.20 -11.13 -9.41
CA GLU A 104 47.69 -10.72 -8.10
C GLU A 104 47.55 -9.20 -8.00
N THR A 105 48.49 -8.44 -8.57
CA THR A 105 48.36 -6.97 -8.66
C THR A 105 47.25 -6.51 -9.59
N THR A 106 47.00 -7.21 -10.71
CA THR A 106 45.88 -6.90 -11.60
C THR A 106 44.53 -7.21 -10.95
N PHE A 107 44.43 -8.32 -10.22
CA PHE A 107 43.23 -8.68 -9.47
C PHE A 107 42.94 -7.70 -8.33
N GLN A 108 43.97 -7.26 -7.59
CA GLN A 108 43.84 -6.20 -6.57
C GLN A 108 43.37 -4.88 -7.19
N ARG A 109 43.89 -4.51 -8.36
CA ARG A 109 43.47 -3.29 -9.08
C ARG A 109 42.03 -3.38 -9.55
N GLU A 110 41.61 -4.50 -10.12
CA GLU A 110 40.23 -4.73 -10.54
C GLU A 110 39.26 -4.67 -9.35
N ARG A 111 39.66 -5.25 -8.20
CA ARG A 111 38.89 -5.14 -6.96
C ARG A 111 38.77 -3.69 -6.47
N LEU A 112 39.86 -2.92 -6.50
CA LEU A 112 39.82 -1.50 -6.13
C LEU A 112 38.90 -0.72 -7.07
N LEU A 113 38.98 -0.94 -8.38
CA LEU A 113 38.10 -0.29 -9.35
C LEU A 113 36.63 -0.64 -9.08
N SER A 114 36.31 -1.92 -8.90
CA SER A 114 34.94 -2.38 -8.57
C SER A 114 34.41 -1.76 -7.27
N ASN A 115 35.25 -1.66 -6.24
CA ASN A 115 34.87 -0.99 -4.99
C ASN A 115 34.65 0.51 -5.20
N THR A 116 35.46 1.15 -6.04
CA THR A 116 35.33 2.58 -6.35
C THR A 116 34.05 2.85 -7.14
N ASP A 117 33.69 1.97 -8.08
CA ASP A 117 32.44 2.05 -8.82
C ASP A 117 31.22 1.87 -7.91
N LYS A 118 31.28 0.90 -6.98
CA LYS A 118 30.24 0.72 -5.95
C LYS A 118 30.12 1.95 -5.06
N LEU A 119 31.23 2.54 -4.62
CA LEU A 119 31.22 3.77 -3.83
C LEU A 119 30.64 4.96 -4.61
N ARG A 120 30.96 5.07 -5.89
CA ARG A 120 30.38 6.10 -6.76
C ARG A 120 28.87 5.90 -6.89
N GLN A 121 28.43 4.66 -7.10
CA GLN A 121 27.02 4.32 -7.19
C GLN A 121 26.28 4.63 -5.88
N THR A 122 26.82 4.21 -4.73
CA THR A 122 26.20 4.51 -3.43
C THR A 122 26.17 6.02 -3.16
N SER A 123 27.21 6.77 -3.53
CA SER A 123 27.21 8.23 -3.43
C SER A 123 26.09 8.85 -4.27
N THR A 124 25.90 8.40 -5.52
CA THR A 124 24.79 8.89 -6.35
C THR A 124 23.42 8.54 -5.77
N LEU A 125 23.26 7.34 -5.20
CA LEU A 125 22.02 6.93 -4.55
C LEU A 125 21.74 7.74 -3.28
N ILE A 126 22.76 8.06 -2.50
CA ILE A 126 22.62 8.93 -1.31
C ILE A 126 22.18 10.33 -1.74
N GLU A 127 22.76 10.90 -2.79
CA GLU A 127 22.37 12.22 -3.28
C GLU A 127 20.93 12.23 -3.81
N GLN A 128 20.52 11.19 -4.53
CA GLN A 128 19.13 11.01 -4.96
C GLN A 128 18.17 10.84 -3.77
N GLY A 129 18.58 10.08 -2.75
CA GLY A 129 17.84 9.92 -1.51
C GLY A 129 17.67 11.26 -0.78
N ARG A 130 18.74 12.05 -0.70
CA ARG A 130 18.72 13.41 -0.12
C ARG A 130 17.77 14.33 -0.86
N GLN A 131 17.80 14.33 -2.20
CA GLN A 131 16.89 15.12 -3.02
C GLN A 131 15.42 14.72 -2.78
N THR A 132 15.14 13.41 -2.75
CA THR A 132 13.80 12.90 -2.45
C THR A 132 13.34 13.31 -1.05
N LEU A 133 14.23 13.22 -0.05
CA LEU A 133 13.91 13.64 1.32
C LEU A 133 13.54 15.12 1.41
N LEU A 134 14.29 15.99 0.74
CA LEU A 134 13.98 17.42 0.67
C LEU A 134 12.62 17.68 0.00
N GLN A 135 12.30 16.97 -1.08
CA GLN A 135 10.98 17.05 -1.71
C GLN A 135 9.86 16.61 -0.75
N THR A 136 10.09 15.54 0.02
CA THR A 136 9.10 15.09 1.01
C THR A 136 8.96 16.04 2.20
N GLU A 137 10.02 16.74 2.59
CA GLU A 137 9.97 17.80 3.61
C GLU A 137 9.12 18.96 3.10
N GLU A 138 9.35 19.44 1.88
CA GLU A 138 8.57 20.50 1.25
C GLU A 138 7.08 20.13 1.19
N LEU A 139 6.76 18.92 0.70
CA LEU A 139 5.38 18.42 0.70
C LEU A 139 4.80 18.33 2.11
N GLY A 140 5.57 17.87 3.09
CA GLY A 140 5.18 17.82 4.50
C GLY A 140 4.83 19.20 5.07
N THR A 141 5.63 20.23 4.76
CA THR A 141 5.33 21.60 5.16
C THR A 141 4.04 22.12 4.52
N GLY A 142 3.78 21.78 3.26
CA GLY A 142 2.52 22.11 2.57
C GLY A 142 1.30 21.47 3.22
N VAL A 143 1.40 20.19 3.61
CA VAL A 143 0.32 19.48 4.33
C VAL A 143 0.06 20.13 5.69
N LEU A 144 1.11 20.43 6.46
CA LEU A 144 0.97 21.09 7.77
C LEU A 144 0.31 22.47 7.64
N ARG A 145 0.67 23.24 6.61
CA ARG A 145 0.02 24.52 6.33
C ARG A 145 -1.46 24.35 6.01
N SER A 146 -1.82 23.41 5.14
CA SER A 146 -3.22 23.11 4.82
C SER A 146 -4.00 22.67 6.05
N LEU A 147 -3.44 21.82 6.90
CA LEU A 147 -4.08 21.39 8.14
C LEU A 147 -4.33 22.57 9.09
N GLN A 148 -3.38 23.50 9.19
CA GLN A 148 -3.55 24.71 9.98
C GLN A 148 -4.66 25.61 9.41
N GLU A 149 -4.72 25.80 8.10
CA GLU A 149 -5.79 26.55 7.42
C GLU A 149 -7.16 25.91 7.64
N GLN A 150 -7.25 24.57 7.54
CA GLN A 150 -8.46 23.81 7.85
C GLN A 150 -8.88 23.98 9.32
N ARG A 151 -7.93 23.92 10.26
CA ARG A 151 -8.20 24.19 11.68
C ARG A 151 -8.81 25.57 11.88
N HIS A 152 -8.24 26.60 11.25
CA HIS A 152 -8.78 27.96 11.30
C HIS A 152 -10.18 28.07 10.67
N ALA A 153 -10.46 27.33 9.59
CA ALA A 153 -11.80 27.29 9.01
C ALA A 153 -12.82 26.65 9.97
N ILE A 154 -12.46 25.55 10.63
CA ILE A 154 -13.31 24.89 11.63
C ILE A 154 -13.56 25.80 12.83
N THR A 155 -12.54 26.46 13.38
CA THR A 155 -12.71 27.40 14.49
C THR A 155 -13.66 28.54 14.11
N ARG A 156 -13.49 29.13 12.91
CA ARG A 156 -14.40 30.17 12.42
C ARG A 156 -15.84 29.66 12.25
N ALA A 157 -16.02 28.45 11.75
CA ALA A 157 -17.33 27.83 11.64
C ALA A 157 -17.97 27.60 13.02
N GLN A 158 -17.19 27.15 14.01
CA GLN A 158 -17.66 26.99 15.39
C GLN A 158 -18.06 28.33 16.02
N ASP A 159 -17.27 29.39 15.82
CA ASP A 159 -17.60 30.73 16.32
C ASP A 159 -18.87 31.28 15.67
N SER A 160 -19.01 31.11 14.34
CA SER A 160 -20.22 31.50 13.62
C SER A 160 -21.46 30.71 14.06
N LEU A 161 -21.32 29.41 14.34
CA LEU A 161 -22.39 28.59 14.89
C LEU A 161 -22.79 29.05 16.30
N ARG A 162 -21.82 29.35 17.18
CA ARG A 162 -22.09 29.90 18.51
C ARG A 162 -22.80 31.26 18.44
N GLN A 163 -22.40 32.13 17.52
CA GLN A 163 -23.08 33.40 17.30
C GLN A 163 -24.51 33.19 16.80
N THR A 164 -24.72 32.24 15.87
CA THR A 164 -26.04 31.89 15.36
C THR A 164 -26.93 31.30 16.46
N ASP A 165 -26.40 30.43 17.31
CA ASP A 165 -27.10 29.86 18.46
C ASP A 165 -27.51 30.94 19.47
N SER A 166 -26.63 31.90 19.75
CA SER A 166 -26.97 33.04 20.60
C SER A 166 -28.10 33.91 19.99
N SER A 167 -28.07 34.12 18.67
CA SER A 167 -29.08 34.88 17.93
C SER A 167 -30.42 34.14 17.91
N LEU A 168 -30.39 32.81 17.75
CA LEU A 168 -31.57 31.94 17.84
C LEU A 168 -32.17 31.96 19.25
N GLY A 169 -31.33 31.95 20.29
CA GLY A 169 -31.75 32.12 21.68
C GLY A 169 -32.45 33.47 21.93
N GLN A 170 -31.95 34.56 21.35
CA GLN A 170 -32.60 35.87 21.39
C GLN A 170 -33.93 35.87 20.63
N ALA A 171 -33.97 35.33 19.41
CA ALA A 171 -35.19 35.22 18.62
C ALA A 171 -36.27 34.43 19.38
N ARG A 172 -35.90 33.31 20.01
CA ARG A 172 -36.81 32.52 20.85
C ARG A 172 -37.35 33.30 22.04
N LYS A 173 -36.53 34.11 22.71
CA LYS A 173 -36.99 35.00 23.80
C LYS A 173 -38.00 36.03 23.31
N VAL A 174 -37.75 36.64 22.15
CA VAL A 174 -38.67 37.60 21.53
C VAL A 174 -39.99 36.93 21.13
N VAL A 175 -39.94 35.74 20.52
CA VAL A 175 -41.16 34.99 20.18
C VAL A 175 -41.96 34.67 21.43
N ASN A 176 -41.32 34.18 22.49
CA ASN A 176 -42.01 33.90 23.74
C ASN A 176 -42.67 35.15 24.34
N SER A 177 -41.98 36.29 24.35
CA SER A 177 -42.55 37.53 24.87
C SER A 177 -43.70 38.05 24.00
N VAL A 178 -43.64 37.90 22.68
CA VAL A 178 -44.75 38.21 21.77
C VAL A 178 -45.95 37.30 22.04
N CYS A 179 -45.73 35.99 22.16
CA CYS A 179 -46.77 35.02 22.48
C CYS A 179 -47.44 35.34 23.83
N GLU A 180 -46.65 35.60 24.87
CA GLU A 180 -47.16 36.01 26.18
C GLU A 180 -47.99 37.30 26.06
N ASN A 181 -47.46 38.34 25.41
CA ASN A 181 -48.20 39.59 25.21
C ASN A 181 -49.52 39.40 24.46
N ILE A 182 -49.57 38.51 23.45
CA ILE A 182 -50.80 38.22 22.71
C ILE A 182 -51.83 37.52 23.60
N THR A 183 -51.41 36.54 24.41
CA THR A 183 -52.33 35.85 25.34
C THR A 183 -52.84 36.82 26.40
N VAL A 184 -51.98 37.63 27.02
CA VAL A 184 -52.41 38.61 28.03
C VAL A 184 -53.35 39.65 27.43
N LYS A 185 -53.06 40.17 26.23
CA LYS A 185 -53.93 41.13 25.53
C LYS A 185 -55.28 40.52 25.16
N SER A 186 -55.31 39.26 24.74
CA SER A 186 -56.55 38.54 24.38
C SER A 186 -57.42 38.30 25.61
N VAL A 187 -56.83 37.88 26.73
CA VAL A 187 -57.55 37.70 28.01
C VAL A 187 -58.07 39.03 28.56
N ARG A 188 -57.26 40.09 28.53
CA ARG A 188 -57.69 41.42 29.02
C ARG A 188 -58.87 41.95 28.21
N LYS A 189 -58.87 41.81 26.88
CA LYS A 189 -60.02 42.18 26.02
C LYS A 189 -61.28 41.38 26.38
N ALA A 190 -61.14 40.08 26.67
CA ALA A 190 -62.26 39.24 27.09
C ALA A 190 -62.85 39.67 28.45
N VAL A 191 -62.00 40.06 29.41
CA VAL A 191 -62.42 40.51 30.76
C VAL A 191 -63.06 41.90 30.74
N THR A 192 -62.56 42.83 29.92
CA THR A 192 -63.06 44.22 29.89
C THR A 192 -64.20 44.43 28.89
N ALA A 193 -64.61 43.39 28.14
CA ALA A 193 -65.72 43.49 27.20
C ALA A 193 -67.05 43.64 27.96
N PRO A 194 -67.92 44.60 27.59
CA PRO A 194 -69.20 44.84 28.27
C PRO A 194 -70.15 43.63 28.23
N SER A 195 -69.99 42.73 27.24
CA SER A 195 -70.84 41.54 27.06
C SER A 195 -69.98 40.34 26.63
N PHE A 196 -69.85 39.33 27.49
CA PHE A 196 -69.08 38.11 27.25
C PHE A 196 -69.99 37.01 26.70
N ARG A 197 -69.77 36.57 25.45
CA ARG A 197 -70.63 35.58 24.77
C ARG A 197 -70.08 34.16 24.97
N LEU A 198 -70.71 33.39 25.84
CA LEU A 198 -70.46 31.95 26.01
C LEU A 198 -71.32 31.14 25.01
N PRO A 199 -70.96 29.89 24.71
CA PRO A 199 -71.74 29.01 23.81
C PRO A 199 -73.20 28.81 24.26
N PHE A 200 -73.54 29.16 25.50
CA PHE A 200 -74.90 29.07 26.06
C PHE A 200 -75.59 30.44 26.29
N GLY A 201 -75.02 31.57 25.85
CA GLY A 201 -75.67 32.89 25.98
C GLY A 201 -74.72 34.07 26.16
N ILE A 202 -75.24 35.29 26.03
CA ILE A 202 -74.50 36.54 26.25
C ILE A 202 -74.63 36.92 27.73
N LEU A 203 -73.51 36.94 28.47
CA LEU A 203 -73.43 37.49 29.82
C LEU A 203 -73.09 38.99 29.72
N ASP A 204 -74.07 39.83 30.02
CA ASP A 204 -73.94 41.28 29.98
C ASP A 204 -73.58 41.80 31.39
N MET A 205 -72.35 42.29 31.58
CA MET A 205 -71.79 42.64 32.90
C MET A 205 -72.50 43.83 33.55
N ARG A 206 -73.20 44.67 32.78
CA ARG A 206 -74.03 45.78 33.32
C ARG A 206 -75.21 45.29 34.16
N ARG A 207 -75.68 44.05 33.93
CA ARG A 207 -76.83 43.50 34.68
C ARG A 207 -76.43 42.90 36.03
N LEU A 208 -75.16 42.51 36.21
CA LEU A 208 -74.64 41.98 37.48
C LEU A 208 -74.27 43.09 38.47
N GLN A 209 -73.76 44.23 38.02
CA GLN A 209 -73.50 45.38 38.92
C GLN A 209 -74.76 45.99 39.52
N LEU A 210 -75.92 45.87 38.84
CA LEU A 210 -77.22 46.29 39.39
C LEU A 210 -77.77 45.31 40.44
N LEU A 211 -77.24 44.09 40.54
CA LEU A 211 -77.63 43.10 41.55
C LEU A 211 -76.77 43.18 42.81
N GLU A 212 -75.52 43.64 42.74
CA GLU A 212 -74.65 43.82 43.92
C GLU A 212 -75.01 45.07 44.76
N THR A 213 -75.60 46.12 44.16
CA THR A 213 -76.02 47.33 44.89
C THR A 213 -77.47 47.28 45.39
N GLY A 214 -78.16 46.14 45.22
CA GLY A 214 -79.60 46.00 45.49
C GLY A 214 -79.98 45.22 46.75
N SER A 215 -79.03 44.84 47.60
CA SER A 215 -79.31 44.13 48.85
C SER A 215 -78.59 44.75 50.04
N TYR A 216 -78.92 46.01 50.34
CA TYR A 216 -78.83 46.58 51.67
C TYR A 216 -80.15 47.35 51.91
N ASP A 217 -80.71 47.18 53.09
CA ASP A 217 -81.97 47.76 53.63
C ASP A 217 -83.30 47.09 53.24
N ALA A 218 -83.70 46.09 54.03
CA ALA A 218 -84.88 46.11 54.92
C ALA A 218 -85.16 44.72 55.50
#